data_AF-F0WNX2-F1
#
_entry.id   AF-F0WNX2-F1
#
_cell.length_a   1.000
_cell.length_b   1.000
_cell.length_c   1.000
_cell.angle_alpha   90.00
_cell.angle_beta   90.00
_cell.angle_gamma   90.00
#
_symmetry.space_group_name_H-M   'P 1'
#
loop_
_entity.id
_entity.type
_entity.pdbx_description
1 polymer ?
#
loop_
_entity_poly.entity_id
_entity_poly.type
_entity_poly.pdbx_seq_one_letter_code
_entity_poly.pdbx_strand_id
1 'polypeptide(L)' 'MVASKFENAECSELQKASLKCLLENVNDRNQCQAFFMRYKKCAKEQRERILRERRAKYQ' A
#
# COMPACT_ATOMS: atom_id res chain seq x y z
N MET A 1 13.02 -17.92 -1.42
CA MET A 1 12.55 -17.18 -0.24
C MET A 1 11.24 -16.49 -0.62
N VAL A 2 10.13 -16.88 0.01
CA VAL A 2 8.80 -16.30 -0.23
C VAL A 2 8.72 -15.05 0.63
N ALA A 3 8.55 -13.88 -0.01
CA ALA A 3 8.30 -12.60 0.65
C ALA A 3 7.20 -12.80 1.71
N SER A 4 7.61 -12.72 2.97
CA SER A 4 6.83 -13.18 4.10
C SER A 4 5.64 -12.25 4.29
N LYS A 5 4.50 -12.79 4.74
CA LYS A 5 3.22 -12.09 4.94
C LYS A 5 3.31 -10.80 5.81
N PHE A 6 4.47 -10.54 6.40
CA PHE A 6 4.81 -9.41 7.25
C PHE A 6 5.47 -8.22 6.51
N GLU A 7 5.95 -8.37 5.27
CA GLU A 7 6.59 -7.27 4.52
C GLU A 7 5.62 -6.16 4.08
N ASN A 8 4.32 -6.34 4.30
CA ASN A 8 3.28 -5.39 3.96
C ASN A 8 2.79 -4.57 5.15
N ALA A 9 3.47 -4.61 6.30
CA ALA A 9 3.07 -3.87 7.50
C ALA A 9 2.85 -2.38 7.19
N GLU A 10 3.76 -1.75 6.45
CA GLU A 10 3.66 -0.32 6.14
C GLU A 10 2.47 0.04 5.23
N CYS A 11 2.25 -0.74 4.15
CA CYS A 11 1.08 -0.53 3.30
C CYS A 11 -0.23 -0.85 4.05
N SER A 12 -0.21 -1.85 4.95
CA SER A 12 -1.37 -2.23 5.76
C SER A 12 -1.73 -1.15 6.78
N GLU A 13 -0.74 -0.54 7.43
CA GLU A 13 -0.98 0.60 8.33
C GLU A 13 -1.50 1.83 7.58
N LEU A 14 -0.97 2.11 6.39
CA LEU A 14 -1.50 3.18 5.52
C LEU A 14 -2.94 2.90 5.07
N GLN A 15 -3.28 1.64 4.80
CA GLN A 15 -4.63 1.23 4.47
C GLN A 15 -5.58 1.45 5.66
N LYS A 16 -5.21 1.01 6.86
CA LYS A 16 -5.99 1.25 8.09
C LYS A 16 -6.17 2.74 8.37
N ALA A 17 -5.12 3.54 8.22
CA ALA A 17 -5.18 5.00 8.39
C ALA A 17 -6.13 5.65 7.38
N SER A 18 -6.09 5.22 6.11
CA SER A 18 -7.03 5.72 5.08
C SER A 18 -8.48 5.36 5.38
N LEU A 19 -8.74 4.15 5.89
CA LEU A 19 -10.07 3.69 6.32
C LEU A 19 -10.57 4.47 7.53
N LYS A 20 -9.70 4.69 8.53
CA LYS A 20 -10.03 5.50 9.70
C LYS A 20 -10.42 6.93 9.30
N CYS A 21 -9.64 7.55 8.42
CA CYS A 21 -9.96 8.87 7.89
C CYS A 21 -11.32 8.92 7.19
N LEU A 22 -11.68 7.88 6.41
CA LEU A 22 -13.00 7.80 5.78
C LEU A 22 -14.15 7.69 6.80
N LEU A 23 -13.94 6.98 7.90
CA LEU A 23 -14.92 6.85 8.98
C LEU A 23 -15.12 8.17 9.72
N GLU A 24 -14.05 8.95 9.88
CA GLU A 24 -14.08 10.26 10.53
C GLU A 24 -14.62 11.37 9.59
N ASN A 25 -14.39 11.24 8.27
CA ASN A 25 -14.74 12.24 7.25
C ASN A 25 -15.72 11.67 6.21
N VAL A 26 -16.85 11.13 6.66
CA VAL A 26 -17.83 10.42 5.81
C VAL A 26 -18.34 11.30 4.65
N ASN A 27 -18.45 12.62 4.87
CA ASN A 27 -18.98 13.58 3.90
C ASN A 27 -17.91 14.18 2.97
N ASP A 28 -16.63 14.06 3.30
CA ASP A 28 -15.54 14.64 2.50
C ASP A 28 -14.32 13.71 2.45
N ARG A 29 -14.37 12.80 1.49
CA ARG A 29 -13.31 11.81 1.25
C ARG A 29 -12.04 12.44 0.68
N ASN A 30 -12.07 13.69 0.21
CA ASN A 30 -10.90 14.37 -0.33
C ASN A 30 -9.88 14.71 0.76
N GLN A 31 -10.34 14.89 2.01
CA GLN A 31 -9.44 15.07 3.16
C GLN A 31 -8.54 13.84 3.39
N CYS A 32 -8.99 12.67 2.95
CA CYS A 32 -8.25 11.42 3.06
C CYS A 32 -7.35 11.13 1.85
N GLN A 33 -7.31 12.02 0.85
CA GLN A 33 -6.56 11.83 -0.39
C GLN A 33 -5.06 11.64 -0.15
N ALA A 34 -4.50 12.31 0.86
CA ALA A 34 -3.11 12.13 1.27
C ALA A 34 -2.81 10.68 1.71
N PHE A 35 -3.71 10.06 2.47
CA PHE A 35 -3.56 8.65 2.89
C PHE A 35 -3.66 7.70 1.70
N PHE A 36 -4.59 7.94 0.78
CA PHE A 36 -4.72 7.13 -0.43
C PHE A 36 -3.51 7.24 -1.34
N MET A 37 -2.93 8.44 -1.50
CA MET A 37 -1.73 8.65 -2.29
C MET A 37 -0.53 7.89 -1.72
N ARG A 38 -0.35 7.94 -0.40
CA ARG A 38 0.70 7.18 0.30
C ARG A 38 0.50 5.67 0.16
N TYR A 39 -0.72 5.19 0.37
CA TYR A 39 -1.05 3.77 0.18
C TYR A 39 -0.79 3.29 -1.26
N LYS A 40 -1.24 4.05 -2.27
CA LYS A 40 -1.00 3.73 -3.68
C LYS A 40 0.48 3.68 -4.03
N LYS A 41 1.28 4.61 -3.49
CA LYS A 41 2.74 4.61 -3.68
C LYS A 41 3.36 3.33 -3.11
N CYS A 42 3.02 2.97 -1.87
CA CYS A 42 3.50 1.75 -1.21
C CYS A 42 3.14 0.49 -2.02
N ALA A 43 1.88 0.38 -2.48
CA ALA A 43 1.43 -0.74 -3.30
C ALA A 43 2.15 -0.82 -4.66
N LYS A 44 2.45 0.33 -5.28
CA LYS A 44 3.18 0.39 -6.55
C LYS A 44 4.62 -0.09 -6.39
N GLU A 45 5.32 0.41 -5.37
CA GLU A 45 6.71 0.02 -5.07
C GLU A 45 6.81 -1.48 -4.77
N GLN A 46 5.85 -2.03 -4.02
CA GLN A 46 5.75 -3.46 -3.77
C GLN A 46 5.56 -4.26 -5.05
N ARG A 47 4.63 -3.83 -5.92
CA ARG A 47 4.40 -4.49 -7.22
C ARG A 47 5.67 -4.46 -8.08
N GLU A 48 6.37 -3.35 -8.12
CA GLU A 48 7.64 -3.22 -8.85
C GLU A 48 8.74 -4.10 -8.25
N ARG A 49 8.80 -4.25 -6.93
CA ARG A 49 9.74 -5.17 -6.26
C ARG A 49 9.46 -6.63 -6.63
N ILE A 50 8.20 -7.06 -6.52
CA ILE A 50 7.77 -8.41 -6.91
C ILE A 50 8.03 -8.66 -8.40
N LEU A 51 7.77 -7.69 -9.27
CA LEU A 51 8.05 -7.82 -10.70
C LEU A 51 9.55 -7.94 -10.97
N ARG A 52 10.40 -7.17 -10.27
CA ARG A 52 11.87 -7.30 -10.38
C ARG A 52 12.36 -8.65 -9.89
N GLU A 53 11.90 -9.11 -8.72
CA GLU A 53 12.25 -10.43 -8.18
C GLU A 53 11.77 -11.57 -9.09
N ARG A 54 10.59 -11.44 -9.71
CA ARG A 54 10.10 -12.40 -10.71
C ARG A 54 10.97 -12.38 -11.96
N ARG A 55 11.27 -11.20 -12.51
CA ARG A 55 12.15 -11.08 -13.69
C ARG A 55 13.53 -11.70 -13.43
N ALA A 56 14.12 -11.45 -12.27
CA ALA A 56 15.41 -12.01 -11.86
C ALA A 56 15.37 -13.53 -11.64
N LYS A 57 14.19 -14.14 -11.45
CA LYS A 57 14.03 -15.60 -11.33
C LYS A 57 13.88 -16.32 -12.67
N TYR A 58 13.54 -15.61 -13.73
CA TYR A 58 13.30 -16.17 -15.07
C TYR A 58 14.33 -15.69 -16.11
N GLN A 59 15.40 -15.04 -15.65
CA GLN A 59 16.57 -14.65 -16.45
C GLN A 59 17.75 -15.52 -16.01
#